data_AF-A0A7Y4RP64-F1
#
_entry.id   AF-A0A7Y4RP64-F1
#
_cell.length_a   1.000
_cell.length_b   1.000
_cell.length_c   1.000
_cell.angle_alpha   90.00
_cell.angle_beta   90.00
_cell.angle_gamma   90.00
#
_symmetry.space_group_name_H-M   'P 1'
#
loop_
_entity.id
_entity.type
_entity.pdbx_description
1 polymer ?
#
loop_
_entity_poly.entity_id
_entity_poly.type
_entity_poly.pdbx_seq_one_letter_code
_entity_poly.pdbx_strand_id
1 'polypeptide(L)'
;MPTPLVPRIRGSFACHAALAATLLALPSCGSSDTSSPPPPPASSPGPPAEFTIQYIERLPRIDFVPGSLNPKVEGWPAVGQVVTWRANVKNWFPMAKTVAVRWLLDGAEVRRADITIPAGGVGTADYQWPWTFTRHLLTFVVDPENRIAEEEELNNRLAIYTNALTAAFYVEQGFYNYFRLYQHVLPLVHSTSFEDWAQRQISRYNDLFAAAIFPETPQGVLDRYRLDRIYLVPDGSIVNDRNPDPADRTVDVSWGFPRAQVDAAEPYRNLTDAGDRNQFVYSGYLQHELGHRRNMIDVYSFAVYDGLPGHNVDVLEGGVRIADSPFLPSTSLTFNGFPGRMLLPPPVGLMSQTWTVLDRYSAVMFNRAAGRRRVDEPFGVYMNDLATDNRVLLTDQAGTPLGGATVSVYRAKRSPDLNQVVYGRRYAGPPDVTVTADAAGGASLGRNPWGGTEQIFSDITSNAVLLLRVAWGGKVGFTFLPVLEFNILYQTGARAVASVPVSVVLR
;
A
#
# COMPACT_ATOMS: atom_id res chain seq x y z
N MET A 1 29.46 20.39 33.57
CA MET A 1 29.40 18.99 33.12
C MET A 1 28.48 18.93 31.91
N PRO A 2 28.99 18.64 30.70
CA PRO A 2 28.17 18.62 29.51
C PRO A 2 27.48 17.24 29.35
N THR A 3 26.19 17.29 29.05
CA THR A 3 25.31 16.19 28.68
C THR A 3 25.83 15.47 27.43
N PRO A 4 25.78 14.13 27.34
CA PRO A 4 26.23 13.43 26.14
C PRO A 4 25.18 13.60 25.03
N LEU A 5 25.65 14.14 23.90
CA LEU A 5 24.95 14.14 22.62
C LEU A 5 24.75 12.70 22.15
N VAL A 6 23.49 12.26 22.10
CA VAL A 6 23.09 11.02 21.41
C VAL A 6 23.34 11.23 19.90
N PRO A 7 24.08 10.34 19.20
CA PRO A 7 24.30 10.50 17.78
C PRO A 7 22.97 10.31 17.04
N ARG A 8 22.52 11.34 16.32
CA ARG A 8 21.48 11.17 15.29
C ARG A 8 22.09 10.33 14.17
N ILE A 9 21.72 9.05 14.12
CA ILE A 9 21.98 8.19 12.96
C ILE A 9 21.13 8.75 11.81
N ARG A 10 21.73 9.62 10.99
CA ARG A 10 21.22 9.95 9.65
C ARG A 10 21.59 8.80 8.73
N GLY A 11 20.84 7.71 8.83
CA GLY A 11 20.79 6.69 7.79
C GLY A 11 19.86 7.19 6.69
N SER A 12 20.38 7.36 5.48
CA SER A 12 19.55 7.45 4.28
C SER A 12 18.73 6.15 4.20
N PHE A 13 17.45 6.20 4.58
CA PHE A 13 16.49 5.11 4.37
C PHE A 13 16.13 5.09 2.88
N ALA A 14 17.11 4.77 2.04
CA ALA A 14 16.90 4.50 0.63
C ALA A 14 16.06 3.23 0.49
N CYS A 15 14.99 3.37 -0.30
CA CYS A 15 14.00 2.37 -0.62
C CYS A 15 14.65 1.04 -1.06
N HIS A 16 14.80 0.09 -0.13
CA HIS A 16 15.18 -1.29 -0.46
C HIS A 16 14.01 -2.09 -1.06
N ALA A 17 12.82 -1.48 -1.18
CA ALA A 17 11.72 -2.05 -1.98
C ALA A 17 12.12 -2.22 -3.45
N ALA A 18 13.06 -1.42 -3.98
CA ALA A 18 13.61 -1.66 -5.32
C ALA A 18 14.51 -2.91 -5.38
N LEU A 19 15.26 -3.21 -4.31
CA LEU A 19 15.99 -4.49 -4.22
C LEU A 19 14.99 -5.63 -4.02
N ALA A 20 13.94 -5.44 -3.23
CA ALA A 20 12.87 -6.42 -3.07
C ALA A 20 12.11 -6.65 -4.37
N ALA A 21 11.86 -5.65 -5.22
CA ALA A 21 11.23 -5.86 -6.53
C ALA A 21 12.15 -6.57 -7.55
N THR A 22 13.48 -6.61 -7.30
CA THR A 22 14.46 -7.32 -8.15
C THR A 22 14.89 -8.67 -7.55
N LEU A 23 14.76 -8.87 -6.24
CA LEU A 23 15.09 -10.11 -5.50
C LEU A 23 13.86 -10.90 -5.05
N LEU A 24 12.67 -10.31 -5.01
CA LEU A 24 11.38 -11.00 -5.00
C LEU A 24 11.05 -11.20 -6.46
N ALA A 25 11.61 -12.26 -7.05
CA ALA A 25 10.98 -12.82 -8.21
C ALA A 25 9.56 -13.18 -7.78
N LEU A 26 8.58 -12.42 -8.27
CA LEU A 26 7.18 -12.80 -8.20
C LEU A 26 7.13 -14.30 -8.54
N PRO A 27 6.50 -15.16 -7.71
CA PRO A 27 6.11 -16.45 -8.23
C PRO A 27 5.25 -16.12 -9.45
N SER A 28 5.71 -16.54 -10.64
CA SER A 28 4.89 -16.52 -11.83
C SER A 28 3.66 -17.36 -11.50
N CYS A 29 2.57 -16.72 -11.07
CA CYS A 29 1.30 -17.38 -10.93
C CYS A 29 0.78 -17.64 -12.34
N GLY A 30 1.13 -18.81 -12.88
CA GLY A 30 0.53 -19.39 -14.08
C GLY A 30 1.49 -19.55 -15.25
N SER A 31 1.76 -20.81 -15.58
CA SER A 31 2.21 -21.38 -16.86
C SER A 31 3.11 -20.55 -17.77
N SER A 32 4.32 -21.08 -17.98
CA SER A 32 5.14 -20.84 -19.16
C SER A 32 4.37 -21.18 -20.44
N ASP A 33 3.64 -20.21 -20.98
CA ASP A 33 3.23 -20.24 -22.38
C ASP A 33 4.20 -19.33 -23.14
N THR A 34 5.25 -19.94 -23.69
CA THR A 34 6.33 -19.27 -24.44
C THR A 34 5.88 -18.82 -25.83
N SER A 35 4.62 -18.45 -25.99
CA SER A 35 4.18 -17.80 -27.23
C SER A 35 4.73 -16.38 -27.22
N SER A 36 5.65 -16.10 -28.14
CA SER A 36 6.03 -14.73 -28.47
C SER A 36 4.76 -13.90 -28.60
N PRO A 37 4.64 -12.75 -27.94
CA PRO A 37 3.44 -11.94 -28.06
C PRO A 37 3.22 -11.63 -29.55
N PRO A 38 1.97 -11.71 -30.04
CA PRO A 38 1.69 -11.40 -31.43
C PRO A 38 2.24 -10.00 -31.74
N PRO A 39 2.87 -9.81 -32.91
CA PRO A 39 3.29 -8.48 -33.33
C PRO A 39 2.10 -7.53 -33.27
N PRO A 40 2.31 -6.23 -32.94
CA PRO A 40 1.24 -5.26 -32.98
C PRO A 40 0.55 -5.33 -34.36
N PRO A 41 -0.79 -5.21 -34.42
CA PRO A 41 -1.52 -5.33 -35.68
C PRO A 41 -0.92 -4.39 -36.73
N ALA A 42 -0.73 -4.90 -37.95
CA ALA A 42 0.01 -4.25 -39.04
C ALA A 42 -0.62 -2.94 -39.57
N SER A 43 -1.72 -2.49 -38.96
CA SER A 43 -2.35 -1.20 -39.17
C SER A 43 -3.16 -0.85 -37.93
N SER A 44 -2.51 -0.33 -36.88
CA SER A 44 -3.27 0.32 -35.81
C SER A 44 -3.94 1.55 -36.41
N PRO A 45 -5.25 1.77 -36.22
CA PRO A 45 -5.81 3.10 -36.44
C PRO A 45 -4.95 4.10 -35.66
N GLY A 46 -4.73 5.28 -36.24
CA GLY A 46 -4.01 6.34 -35.54
C GLY A 46 -4.68 6.65 -34.20
N PRO A 47 -3.95 7.21 -33.23
CA PRO A 47 -4.51 7.46 -31.90
C PRO A 47 -5.80 8.30 -31.99
N PRO A 48 -6.82 8.00 -31.16
CA PRO A 48 -8.14 8.61 -31.20
C PRO A 48 -8.17 10.14 -31.26
N ALA A 49 -9.20 10.75 -31.83
CA ALA A 49 -9.42 12.19 -31.67
C ALA A 49 -10.47 12.42 -30.58
N GLU A 50 -10.04 12.97 -29.43
CA GLU A 50 -10.87 13.12 -28.22
C GLU A 50 -10.34 14.22 -27.28
N PHE A 51 -11.07 14.49 -26.22
CA PHE A 51 -10.63 15.16 -25.01
C PHE A 51 -10.29 14.15 -23.93
N THR A 52 -9.34 14.52 -23.07
CA THR A 52 -9.01 13.72 -21.89
C THR A 52 -8.83 14.63 -20.70
N ILE A 53 -9.53 14.35 -19.60
CA ILE A 53 -9.31 15.07 -18.34
C ILE A 53 -8.06 14.49 -17.68
N GLN A 54 -6.95 15.22 -17.73
CA GLN A 54 -5.67 14.73 -17.21
C GLN A 54 -5.70 14.58 -15.69
N TYR A 55 -6.11 15.64 -14.99
CA TYR A 55 -6.22 15.70 -13.54
C TYR A 55 -6.95 16.97 -13.08
N ILE A 56 -7.38 16.97 -11.82
CA ILE A 56 -7.89 18.16 -11.13
C ILE A 56 -6.93 18.50 -9.99
N GLU A 57 -6.33 19.69 -10.05
CA GLU A 57 -5.40 20.20 -9.04
C GLU A 57 -6.05 21.25 -8.13
N ARG A 58 -5.46 21.45 -6.94
CA ARG A 58 -5.87 22.50 -6.00
C ARG A 58 -4.80 23.58 -5.89
N LEU A 59 -5.17 24.83 -6.14
CA LEU A 59 -4.31 26.02 -6.00
C LEU A 59 -4.76 26.91 -4.82
N PRO A 60 -3.82 27.57 -4.11
CA PRO A 60 -2.38 27.37 -4.22
C PRO A 60 -1.98 25.95 -3.77
N ARG A 61 -0.90 25.43 -4.35
CA ARG A 61 -0.25 24.23 -3.84
C ARG A 61 0.36 24.56 -2.49
N ILE A 62 0.15 23.69 -1.50
CA ILE A 62 0.63 23.89 -0.14
C ILE A 62 1.42 22.64 0.23
N ASP A 63 2.67 22.87 0.60
CA ASP A 63 3.57 21.82 1.06
C ASP A 63 3.01 21.17 2.32
N PHE A 64 3.13 19.85 2.42
CA PHE A 64 3.04 19.21 3.73
C PHE A 64 4.22 19.67 4.61
N VAL A 65 4.00 19.66 5.93
CA VAL A 65 5.01 20.09 6.91
C VAL A 65 5.71 18.87 7.49
N PRO A 66 7.01 18.63 7.20
CA PRO A 66 7.74 17.49 7.74
C PRO A 66 7.77 17.53 9.27
N GLY A 67 7.51 16.38 9.90
CA GLY A 67 7.49 16.27 11.37
C GLY A 67 6.38 17.09 12.05
N SER A 68 5.36 17.51 11.31
CA SER A 68 4.19 18.20 11.86
C SER A 68 3.58 17.43 13.03
N LEU A 69 3.30 18.15 14.11
CA LEU A 69 2.54 17.64 15.25
C LEU A 69 1.03 17.74 15.03
N ASN A 70 0.58 18.49 14.02
CA ASN A 70 -0.82 18.65 13.66
C ASN A 70 -1.06 18.51 12.13
N PRO A 71 -0.73 17.36 11.52
CA PRO A 71 -0.81 17.20 10.07
C PRO A 71 -2.23 17.07 9.53
N LYS A 72 -3.24 17.08 10.40
CA LYS A 72 -4.65 17.21 10.01
C LYS A 72 -5.03 18.63 9.61
N VAL A 73 -4.19 19.61 9.96
CA VAL A 73 -4.41 21.03 9.67
C VAL A 73 -3.22 21.63 8.93
N GLU A 74 -2.00 21.37 9.41
CA GLU A 74 -0.78 21.84 8.77
C GLU A 74 -0.60 21.19 7.39
N GLY A 75 -0.25 22.01 6.40
CA GLY A 75 -0.18 21.60 4.99
C GLY A 75 -1.54 21.56 4.28
N TRP A 76 -2.66 21.83 4.96
CA TRP A 76 -3.94 22.08 4.30
C TRP A 76 -4.20 23.60 4.16
N PRO A 77 -5.11 24.03 3.27
CA PRO A 77 -5.58 25.41 3.27
C PRO A 77 -6.25 25.77 4.60
N ALA A 78 -6.20 27.04 4.97
CA ALA A 78 -6.97 27.52 6.10
C ALA A 78 -8.48 27.42 5.82
N VAL A 79 -9.30 27.16 6.84
CA VAL A 79 -10.75 27.18 6.70
C VAL A 79 -11.20 28.56 6.20
N GLY A 80 -12.03 28.60 5.16
CA GLY A 80 -12.48 29.83 4.51
C GLY A 80 -11.50 30.42 3.50
N GLN A 81 -10.26 29.92 3.40
CA GLN A 81 -9.34 30.31 2.33
C GLN A 81 -9.95 29.92 0.98
N VAL A 82 -10.07 30.88 0.07
CA VAL A 82 -10.50 30.58 -1.30
C VAL A 82 -9.39 29.80 -2.00
N VAL A 83 -9.72 28.58 -2.42
CA VAL A 83 -8.87 27.75 -3.27
C VAL A 83 -9.43 27.74 -4.69
N THR A 84 -8.56 27.50 -5.68
CA THR A 84 -8.97 27.24 -7.06
C THR A 84 -8.80 25.77 -7.36
N TRP A 85 -9.88 25.09 -7.70
CA TRP A 85 -9.85 23.78 -8.36
C TRP A 85 -9.66 23.98 -9.84
N ARG A 86 -8.61 23.40 -10.43
CA ARG A 86 -8.32 23.52 -11.86
C ARG A 86 -8.35 22.16 -12.52
N ALA A 87 -9.24 21.99 -13.48
CA ALA A 87 -9.24 20.84 -14.37
C ALA A 87 -8.29 21.11 -15.54
N ASN A 88 -7.43 20.13 -15.86
CA ASN A 88 -6.54 20.17 -17.01
C ASN A 88 -7.07 19.21 -18.08
N VAL A 89 -7.44 19.74 -19.24
CA VAL A 89 -8.08 18.98 -20.33
C VAL A 89 -7.18 18.96 -21.55
N LYS A 90 -6.78 17.78 -21.99
CA LYS A 90 -5.99 17.58 -23.20
C LYS A 90 -6.92 17.52 -24.40
N ASN A 91 -6.54 18.17 -25.49
CA ASN A 91 -7.20 18.06 -26.81
C ASN A 91 -6.32 17.22 -27.73
N TRP A 92 -6.79 16.05 -28.14
CA TRP A 92 -6.11 15.16 -29.08
C TRP A 92 -6.51 15.36 -30.54
N PHE A 93 -7.45 16.27 -30.82
CA PHE A 93 -7.79 16.64 -32.19
C PHE A 93 -6.62 17.36 -32.88
N PRO A 94 -6.50 17.21 -34.22
CA PRO A 94 -5.47 17.89 -35.01
C PRO A 94 -5.70 19.41 -35.17
N MET A 95 -6.78 19.93 -34.58
CA MET A 95 -7.17 21.34 -34.64
C MET A 95 -7.62 21.84 -33.27
N ALA A 96 -7.57 23.16 -33.07
CA ALA A 96 -8.11 23.76 -31.88
C ALA A 96 -9.62 23.50 -31.79
N LYS A 97 -10.13 23.31 -30.57
CA LYS A 97 -11.54 23.08 -30.29
C LYS A 97 -12.01 24.03 -29.20
N THR A 98 -13.21 24.58 -29.37
CA THR A 98 -13.95 25.23 -28.27
C THR A 98 -15.00 24.25 -27.78
N VAL A 99 -14.99 23.95 -26.49
CA VAL A 99 -15.84 22.94 -25.87
C VAL A 99 -16.46 23.47 -24.58
N ALA A 100 -17.72 23.11 -24.34
CA ALA A 100 -18.41 23.42 -23.10
C ALA A 100 -17.88 22.54 -21.95
N VAL A 101 -17.80 23.11 -20.76
CA VAL A 101 -17.37 22.42 -19.54
C VAL A 101 -18.26 22.79 -18.37
N ARG A 102 -18.42 21.88 -17.41
CA ARG A 102 -19.17 22.14 -16.17
C ARG A 102 -18.50 21.54 -14.94
N TRP A 103 -18.68 22.23 -13.82
CA TRP A 103 -18.33 21.78 -12.48
C TRP A 103 -19.59 21.47 -11.70
N LEU A 104 -19.57 20.35 -10.98
CA LEU A 104 -20.62 19.99 -10.02
C LEU A 104 -20.01 19.78 -8.64
N LEU A 105 -20.61 20.36 -7.61
CA LEU A 105 -20.30 20.12 -6.20
C LEU A 105 -21.48 19.36 -5.58
N ASP A 106 -21.23 18.14 -5.10
CA ASP A 106 -22.25 17.23 -4.57
C ASP A 106 -23.45 17.03 -5.52
N GLY A 107 -23.16 17.00 -6.82
CA GLY A 107 -24.16 16.82 -7.88
C GLY A 107 -24.87 18.09 -8.34
N ALA A 108 -24.72 19.22 -7.63
CA ALA A 108 -25.26 20.52 -8.07
C ALA A 108 -24.27 21.24 -8.99
N GLU A 109 -24.75 21.76 -10.13
CA GLU A 109 -23.91 22.57 -11.03
C GLU A 109 -23.53 23.89 -10.34
N VAL A 110 -22.22 24.13 -10.20
CA VAL A 110 -21.66 25.33 -9.54
C VAL A 110 -20.95 26.27 -10.52
N ARG A 111 -20.58 25.77 -11.69
CA ARG A 111 -19.96 26.57 -12.75
C ARG A 111 -20.13 25.90 -14.11
N ARG A 112 -20.30 26.73 -15.14
CA ARG A 112 -20.28 26.34 -16.55
C ARG A 112 -19.48 27.38 -17.34
N ALA A 113 -18.73 26.94 -18.33
CA ALA A 113 -17.96 27.81 -19.22
C ALA A 113 -17.69 27.11 -20.56
N ASP A 114 -17.25 27.88 -21.55
CA ASP A 114 -16.60 27.33 -22.74
C ASP A 114 -15.09 27.56 -22.61
N ILE A 115 -14.29 26.58 -23.02
CA ILE A 115 -12.83 26.71 -23.10
C ILE A 115 -12.36 26.41 -24.53
N THR A 116 -11.40 27.19 -25.01
CA THR A 116 -10.72 26.92 -26.28
C THR A 116 -9.39 26.23 -26.00
N ILE A 117 -9.20 25.04 -26.56
CA ILE A 117 -8.02 24.21 -26.37
C ILE A 117 -7.27 24.09 -27.71
N PRO A 118 -5.99 24.47 -27.80
CA PRO A 118 -5.19 24.29 -29.00
C PRO A 118 -5.11 22.83 -29.46
N ALA A 119 -4.82 22.59 -30.74
CA ALA A 119 -4.55 21.26 -31.27
C ALA A 119 -3.40 20.59 -30.50
N GLY A 120 -3.60 19.38 -29.98
CA GLY A 120 -2.60 18.70 -29.14
C GLY A 120 -2.30 19.42 -27.82
N GLY A 121 -3.01 20.51 -27.49
CA GLY A 121 -2.76 21.37 -26.35
C GLY A 121 -3.53 20.98 -25.09
N VAL A 122 -3.29 21.70 -24.00
CA VAL A 122 -4.03 21.56 -22.74
C VAL A 122 -4.80 22.85 -22.47
N GLY A 123 -6.09 22.72 -22.20
CA GLY A 123 -6.97 23.79 -21.73
C GLY A 123 -7.20 23.65 -20.24
N THR A 124 -7.55 24.75 -19.59
CA THR A 124 -7.84 24.76 -18.15
C THR A 124 -9.18 25.38 -17.86
N ALA A 125 -9.87 24.83 -16.87
CA ALA A 125 -11.11 25.37 -16.34
C ALA A 125 -11.00 25.46 -14.82
N ASP A 126 -11.28 26.64 -14.27
CA ASP A 126 -11.08 26.92 -12.84
C ASP A 126 -12.40 26.96 -12.07
N TYR A 127 -12.44 26.54 -10.82
CA TYR A 127 -13.57 26.74 -9.92
C TYR A 127 -13.05 27.21 -8.57
N GLN A 128 -13.42 28.43 -8.19
CA GLN A 128 -13.03 29.01 -6.90
C GLN A 128 -14.02 28.60 -5.81
N TRP A 129 -13.51 28.14 -4.69
CA TRP A 129 -14.32 27.65 -3.59
C TRP A 129 -13.67 27.93 -2.23
N PRO A 130 -14.40 28.43 -1.22
CA PRO A 130 -13.88 28.56 0.14
C PRO A 130 -13.63 27.19 0.76
N TRP A 131 -12.39 26.93 1.17
CA TRP A 131 -11.98 25.64 1.70
C TRP A 131 -12.67 25.30 3.03
N THR A 132 -13.09 24.04 3.15
CA THR A 132 -13.50 23.42 4.41
C THR A 132 -12.89 22.02 4.50
N PHE A 133 -12.81 21.47 5.71
CA PHE A 133 -12.40 20.06 5.92
C PHE A 133 -13.52 19.06 5.63
N THR A 134 -14.74 19.53 5.41
CA THR A 134 -15.85 18.68 5.01
C THR A 134 -15.56 18.07 3.66
N ARG A 135 -15.77 16.76 3.56
CA ARG A 135 -15.66 16.04 2.29
C ARG A 135 -16.83 16.41 1.39
N HIS A 136 -16.52 16.87 0.20
CA HIS A 136 -17.48 17.06 -0.89
C HIS A 136 -17.02 16.29 -2.12
N LEU A 137 -17.97 15.83 -2.94
CA LEU A 137 -17.70 15.24 -4.24
C LEU A 137 -17.66 16.36 -5.27
N LEU A 138 -16.47 16.64 -5.82
CA LEU A 138 -16.29 17.60 -6.90
C LEU A 138 -16.17 16.85 -8.22
N THR A 139 -17.06 17.13 -9.16
CA THR A 139 -17.08 16.52 -10.50
C THR A 139 -16.81 17.58 -11.55
N PHE A 140 -15.94 17.27 -12.50
CA PHE A 140 -15.74 18.02 -13.72
C PHE A 140 -16.23 17.21 -14.92
N VAL A 141 -16.90 17.87 -15.86
CA VAL A 141 -17.35 17.26 -17.12
C VAL A 141 -16.95 18.15 -18.28
N VAL A 142 -16.27 17.59 -19.27
CA VAL A 142 -16.03 18.21 -20.58
C VAL A 142 -17.07 17.69 -21.57
N ASP A 143 -17.46 18.53 -22.52
CA ASP A 143 -18.55 18.28 -23.46
C ASP A 143 -19.82 17.66 -22.82
N PRO A 144 -20.41 18.30 -21.81
CA PRO A 144 -21.51 17.72 -21.04
C PRO A 144 -22.80 17.46 -21.84
N GLU A 145 -22.91 18.02 -23.04
CA GLU A 145 -24.01 17.81 -23.98
C GLU A 145 -23.65 16.87 -25.14
N ASN A 146 -22.45 16.26 -25.14
CA ASN A 146 -21.96 15.32 -26.15
C ASN A 146 -22.09 15.88 -27.58
N ARG A 147 -21.70 17.14 -27.78
CA ARG A 147 -21.84 17.87 -29.05
C ARG A 147 -20.66 17.66 -29.99
N ILE A 148 -19.50 17.30 -29.46
CA ILE A 148 -18.30 17.01 -30.22
C ILE A 148 -18.16 15.49 -30.22
N ALA A 149 -18.12 14.89 -31.41
CA ALA A 149 -17.95 13.45 -31.51
C ALA A 149 -16.52 13.06 -31.12
N GLU A 150 -16.41 12.13 -30.17
CA GLU A 150 -15.16 11.56 -29.68
C GLU A 150 -15.14 10.04 -29.88
N GLU A 151 -13.96 9.42 -29.80
CA GLU A 151 -13.86 7.96 -29.86
C GLU A 151 -14.28 7.29 -28.54
N GLU A 152 -13.99 7.94 -27.41
CA GLU A 152 -14.39 7.53 -26.07
C GLU A 152 -15.11 8.70 -25.40
N GLU A 153 -16.37 8.50 -25.03
CA GLU A 153 -17.23 9.54 -24.42
C GLU A 153 -17.33 9.37 -22.90
N LEU A 154 -16.92 8.20 -22.37
CA LEU A 154 -17.05 7.89 -20.94
C LEU A 154 -15.89 8.46 -20.10
N ASN A 155 -14.79 8.89 -20.72
CA ASN A 155 -13.69 9.58 -20.05
C ASN A 155 -13.90 11.11 -19.92
N ASN A 156 -15.02 11.64 -20.43
CA ASN A 156 -15.39 13.05 -20.34
C ASN A 156 -15.85 13.52 -18.95
N ARG A 157 -15.78 12.65 -17.93
CA ARG A 157 -16.18 12.95 -16.54
C ARG A 157 -15.13 12.47 -15.55
N LEU A 158 -14.69 13.38 -14.68
CA LEU A 158 -13.79 13.07 -13.56
C LEU A 158 -14.38 13.55 -12.24
N ALA A 159 -14.39 12.67 -11.23
CA ALA A 159 -14.85 12.99 -9.89
C ALA A 159 -13.73 12.78 -8.86
N ILE A 160 -13.57 13.73 -7.95
CA ILE A 160 -12.61 13.69 -6.85
C ILE A 160 -13.28 14.09 -5.53
N TYR A 161 -12.68 13.72 -4.41
CA TYR A 161 -13.08 14.27 -3.10
C TYR A 161 -12.23 15.50 -2.77
N THR A 162 -12.87 16.56 -2.27
CA THR A 162 -12.19 17.83 -1.95
C THR A 162 -11.11 17.67 -0.89
N ASN A 163 -11.28 16.74 0.05
CA ASN A 163 -10.31 16.41 1.10
C ASN A 163 -9.40 15.22 0.75
N ALA A 164 -9.36 14.78 -0.51
CA ALA A 164 -8.49 13.69 -0.93
C ALA A 164 -7.01 14.07 -0.82
N LEU A 165 -6.19 13.09 -0.43
CA LEU A 165 -4.74 13.15 -0.52
C LEU A 165 -4.31 13.26 -1.98
N THR A 166 -3.16 13.87 -2.18
CA THR A 166 -2.64 14.21 -3.50
C THR A 166 -1.63 13.19 -3.99
N ALA A 167 -1.85 12.69 -5.20
CA ALA A 167 -0.90 11.85 -5.91
C ALA A 167 -0.30 12.61 -7.10
N ALA A 168 1.00 12.44 -7.36
CA ALA A 168 1.62 12.83 -8.63
C ALA A 168 2.31 11.66 -9.31
N PHE A 169 2.15 11.58 -10.62
CA PHE A 169 2.87 10.62 -11.45
C PHE A 169 3.89 11.32 -12.34
N TYR A 170 5.09 10.76 -12.42
CA TYR A 170 6.08 11.19 -13.39
C TYR A 170 6.20 10.09 -14.41
N VAL A 171 6.10 10.46 -15.68
CA VAL A 171 6.03 9.51 -16.77
C VAL A 171 7.04 9.92 -17.82
N GLU A 172 7.90 8.98 -18.18
CA GLU A 172 8.85 9.18 -19.27
C GLU A 172 8.11 9.23 -20.61
N GLN A 173 8.57 10.10 -21.51
CA GLN A 173 7.91 10.41 -22.78
C GLN A 173 7.53 9.17 -23.58
N GLY A 174 8.40 8.18 -23.71
CA GLY A 174 8.11 6.99 -24.47
C GLY A 174 7.16 6.02 -23.75
N PHE A 175 7.11 6.01 -22.41
CA PHE A 175 6.06 5.28 -21.67
C PHE A 175 4.69 5.93 -21.91
N TYR A 176 4.64 7.26 -21.81
CA TYR A 176 3.44 8.05 -22.08
C TYR A 176 2.93 7.82 -23.51
N ASN A 177 3.82 7.89 -24.50
CA ASN A 177 3.49 7.64 -25.91
C ASN A 177 3.02 6.20 -26.15
N TYR A 178 3.58 5.21 -25.44
CA TYR A 178 3.16 3.81 -25.54
C TYR A 178 1.70 3.64 -25.12
N PHE A 179 1.31 4.21 -23.98
CA PHE A 179 -0.08 4.16 -23.51
C PHE A 179 -1.01 4.83 -24.51
N ARG A 180 -0.61 5.99 -25.06
CA ARG A 180 -1.40 6.66 -26.08
C ARG A 180 -1.61 5.80 -27.34
N LEU A 181 -0.58 5.08 -27.75
CA LEU A 181 -0.65 4.23 -28.94
C LEU A 181 -1.48 2.97 -28.74
N TYR A 182 -1.61 2.45 -27.51
CA TYR A 182 -2.14 1.10 -27.30
C TYR A 182 -3.29 0.97 -26.30
N GLN A 183 -3.56 1.95 -25.43
CA GLN A 183 -4.64 1.81 -24.44
C GLN A 183 -6.01 1.61 -25.10
N HIS A 184 -6.30 2.36 -26.17
CA HIS A 184 -7.57 2.28 -26.89
C HIS A 184 -7.83 0.90 -27.53
N VAL A 185 -6.79 0.07 -27.68
CA VAL A 185 -6.91 -1.29 -28.23
C VAL A 185 -7.49 -2.26 -27.19
N LEU A 186 -7.37 -1.96 -25.89
CA LEU A 186 -7.96 -2.80 -24.85
C LEU A 186 -9.50 -2.65 -24.87
N PRO A 187 -10.25 -3.74 -25.00
CA PRO A 187 -11.71 -3.66 -24.99
C PRO A 187 -12.21 -3.33 -23.58
N LEU A 188 -13.32 -2.58 -23.49
CA LEU A 188 -14.13 -2.39 -22.27
C LEU A 188 -13.45 -1.65 -21.10
N VAL A 189 -12.27 -1.05 -21.30
CA VAL A 189 -11.56 -0.30 -20.24
C VAL A 189 -11.79 1.20 -20.29
N HIS A 190 -12.45 1.70 -21.35
CA HIS A 190 -12.80 3.11 -21.57
C HIS A 190 -11.64 4.08 -21.35
N SER A 191 -10.56 3.83 -22.08
CA SER A 191 -9.26 4.41 -21.81
C SER A 191 -8.44 4.43 -23.08
N THR A 192 -7.90 5.59 -23.41
CA THR A 192 -7.22 5.83 -24.69
C THR A 192 -5.81 6.40 -24.50
N SER A 193 -5.43 6.64 -23.24
CA SER A 193 -4.25 7.42 -22.87
C SER A 193 -3.67 6.96 -21.53
N PHE A 194 -2.49 7.50 -21.18
CA PHE A 194 -1.91 7.29 -19.86
C PHE A 194 -2.77 7.94 -18.77
N GLU A 195 -3.37 9.09 -19.06
CA GLU A 195 -4.22 9.82 -18.14
C GLU A 195 -5.44 9.03 -17.72
N ASP A 196 -6.16 8.42 -18.67
CA ASP A 196 -7.31 7.57 -18.36
C ASP A 196 -6.90 6.36 -17.52
N TRP A 197 -5.79 5.71 -17.88
CA TRP A 197 -5.25 4.61 -17.09
C TRP A 197 -4.89 5.06 -15.67
N ALA A 198 -4.23 6.20 -15.51
CA ALA A 198 -3.82 6.74 -14.21
C ALA A 198 -5.03 7.10 -13.35
N GLN A 199 -6.05 7.74 -13.92
CA GLN A 199 -7.30 8.04 -13.22
C GLN A 199 -8.03 6.76 -12.82
N ARG A 200 -8.05 5.74 -13.69
CA ARG A 200 -8.56 4.42 -13.37
C ARG A 200 -7.81 3.78 -12.20
N GLN A 201 -6.48 3.88 -12.15
CA GLN A 201 -5.72 3.36 -11.00
C GLN A 201 -6.09 4.04 -9.68
N ILE A 202 -6.25 5.37 -9.69
CA ILE A 202 -6.68 6.13 -8.51
C ILE A 202 -8.11 5.78 -8.10
N SER A 203 -9.02 5.65 -9.07
CA SER A 203 -10.41 5.23 -8.81
C SER A 203 -10.44 3.84 -8.17
N ARG A 204 -9.74 2.86 -8.76
CA ARG A 204 -9.67 1.51 -8.21
C ARG A 204 -9.08 1.48 -6.81
N TYR A 205 -8.08 2.31 -6.53
CA TYR A 205 -7.51 2.39 -5.19
C TYR A 205 -8.52 2.92 -4.16
N ASN A 206 -9.29 3.94 -4.55
CA ASN A 206 -10.39 4.47 -3.77
C ASN A 206 -11.53 3.45 -3.56
N ASP A 207 -11.79 2.60 -4.55
CA ASP A 207 -12.79 1.52 -4.46
C ASP A 207 -12.36 0.45 -3.45
N LEU A 208 -11.09 0.02 -3.49
CA LEU A 208 -10.53 -0.88 -2.47
C LEU A 208 -10.68 -0.29 -1.07
N PHE A 209 -10.38 1.00 -0.92
CA PHE A 209 -10.52 1.72 0.33
C PHE A 209 -11.96 1.75 0.83
N ALA A 210 -12.93 2.00 -0.07
CA ALA A 210 -14.35 1.97 0.28
C ALA A 210 -14.85 0.57 0.64
N ALA A 211 -14.36 -0.47 -0.05
CA ALA A 211 -14.78 -1.85 0.13
C ALA A 211 -14.17 -2.52 1.38
N ALA A 212 -13.14 -1.94 2.01
CA ALA A 212 -12.43 -2.46 3.17
C ALA A 212 -13.23 -2.34 4.49
N ILE A 213 -14.43 -2.91 4.51
CA ILE A 213 -15.38 -2.83 5.61
C ILE A 213 -15.14 -3.97 6.59
N PHE A 214 -14.72 -3.62 7.80
CA PHE A 214 -14.52 -4.53 8.93
C PHE A 214 -15.17 -3.92 10.19
N PRO A 215 -15.31 -4.66 11.30
CA PRO A 215 -15.84 -4.11 12.56
C PRO A 215 -15.11 -2.84 13.00
N GLU A 216 -13.79 -2.74 12.77
CA GLU A 216 -12.96 -1.59 13.12
C GLU A 216 -12.96 -0.48 12.07
N THR A 217 -13.42 -0.77 10.86
CA THR A 217 -13.47 0.16 9.71
C THR A 217 -14.85 0.10 9.04
N PRO A 218 -15.95 0.40 9.76
CA PRO A 218 -17.32 0.19 9.23
C PRO A 218 -17.66 1.08 8.03
N GLN A 219 -16.87 2.12 7.77
CA GLN A 219 -17.00 3.04 6.62
C GLN A 219 -15.89 2.82 5.57
N GLY A 220 -15.17 1.70 5.66
CA GLY A 220 -13.94 1.47 4.91
C GLY A 220 -12.76 2.29 5.45
N VAL A 221 -11.72 2.40 4.62
CA VAL A 221 -10.67 3.41 4.82
C VAL A 221 -11.30 4.79 4.62
N LEU A 222 -10.93 5.77 5.45
CA LEU A 222 -11.52 7.10 5.44
C LEU A 222 -10.87 8.00 4.39
N ASP A 223 -9.55 7.92 4.19
CA ASP A 223 -8.85 8.72 3.18
C ASP A 223 -9.23 8.31 1.75
N ARG A 224 -9.09 9.23 0.82
CA ARG A 224 -9.20 9.00 -0.63
C ARG A 224 -8.03 9.69 -1.31
N TYR A 225 -7.67 9.24 -2.50
CA TYR A 225 -6.65 9.87 -3.34
C TYR A 225 -7.28 10.57 -4.53
N ARG A 226 -6.60 11.62 -5.00
CA ARG A 226 -6.84 12.23 -6.30
C ARG A 226 -5.51 12.43 -7.02
N LEU A 227 -5.50 12.25 -8.33
CA LEU A 227 -4.37 12.66 -9.14
C LEU A 227 -4.35 14.19 -9.19
N ASP A 228 -3.27 14.78 -8.68
CA ASP A 228 -3.06 16.22 -8.66
C ASP A 228 -2.13 16.69 -9.78
N ARG A 229 -1.28 15.79 -10.29
CA ARG A 229 -0.37 16.11 -11.40
C ARG A 229 0.16 14.89 -12.14
N ILE A 230 0.41 15.10 -13.43
CA ILE A 230 1.24 14.23 -14.26
C ILE A 230 2.41 15.07 -14.78
N TYR A 231 3.64 14.65 -14.47
CA TYR A 231 4.87 15.24 -14.97
C TYR A 231 5.38 14.41 -16.14
N LEU A 232 5.34 14.98 -17.35
CA LEU A 232 5.96 14.38 -18.52
C LEU A 232 7.44 14.75 -18.53
N VAL A 233 8.31 13.74 -18.48
CA VAL A 233 9.76 13.92 -18.37
C VAL A 233 10.50 13.18 -19.50
N PRO A 234 11.74 13.57 -19.87
CA PRO A 234 12.51 12.85 -20.87
C PRO A 234 12.79 11.40 -20.47
N ASP A 235 12.92 10.50 -21.46
CA ASP A 235 13.30 9.11 -21.23
C ASP A 235 14.68 9.02 -20.54
N GLY A 236 14.81 8.12 -19.57
CA GLY A 236 16.00 7.96 -18.73
C GLY A 236 16.16 8.97 -17.58
N SER A 237 15.19 9.86 -17.36
CA SER A 237 15.22 10.83 -16.25
C SER A 237 14.80 10.23 -14.91
N ILE A 238 14.01 9.15 -14.92
CA ILE A 238 13.55 8.48 -13.70
C ILE A 238 14.60 7.43 -13.32
N VAL A 239 15.46 7.78 -12.37
CA VAL A 239 16.50 6.90 -11.80
C VAL A 239 15.98 6.12 -10.58
N ASN A 240 16.76 5.13 -10.12
CA ASN A 240 16.37 4.10 -9.15
C ASN A 240 15.62 4.64 -7.90
N ASP A 241 14.53 3.93 -7.54
CA ASP A 241 13.55 4.14 -6.44
C ASP A 241 12.15 4.65 -6.86
N ARG A 242 11.99 5.01 -8.14
CA ARG A 242 10.71 5.49 -8.72
C ARG A 242 10.09 6.64 -7.90
N ASN A 243 10.93 7.38 -7.16
CA ASN A 243 10.63 8.62 -6.47
C ASN A 243 11.39 9.78 -7.13
N PRO A 244 10.92 10.23 -8.29
CA PRO A 244 11.68 11.13 -9.15
C PRO A 244 11.93 12.52 -8.53
N ASP A 245 11.13 12.94 -7.55
CA ASP A 245 11.38 14.16 -6.79
C ASP A 245 11.03 13.97 -5.29
N PRO A 246 12.00 13.54 -4.45
CA PRO A 246 11.80 13.44 -3.01
C PRO A 246 11.66 14.81 -2.32
N ALA A 247 11.94 15.92 -3.02
CA ALA A 247 11.84 17.27 -2.47
C ALA A 247 10.47 17.91 -2.73
N ASP A 248 9.67 17.40 -3.68
CA ASP A 248 8.29 17.87 -3.88
C ASP A 248 7.43 17.50 -2.67
N ARG A 249 7.09 18.52 -1.88
CA ARG A 249 6.20 18.41 -0.72
C ARG A 249 4.78 18.84 -1.02
N THR A 250 4.50 19.28 -2.24
CA THR A 250 3.16 19.72 -2.63
C THR A 250 2.20 18.55 -2.72
N VAL A 251 2.73 17.33 -2.94
CA VAL A 251 1.95 16.09 -3.03
C VAL A 251 2.21 15.13 -1.85
N ASP A 252 1.21 14.30 -1.52
CA ASP A 252 1.32 13.33 -0.43
C ASP A 252 2.05 12.05 -0.87
N VAL A 253 1.82 11.61 -2.11
CA VAL A 253 2.48 10.43 -2.68
C VAL A 253 2.88 10.70 -4.12
N SER A 254 3.99 10.09 -4.56
CA SER A 254 4.48 10.18 -5.92
C SER A 254 4.99 8.83 -6.44
N TRP A 255 4.92 8.65 -7.76
CA TRP A 255 5.45 7.46 -8.42
C TRP A 255 5.97 7.75 -9.84
N GLY A 256 7.05 7.06 -10.22
CA GLY A 256 7.68 7.17 -11.53
C GLY A 256 7.40 5.98 -12.46
N PHE A 257 7.17 6.28 -13.73
CA PHE A 257 6.94 5.32 -14.83
C PHE A 257 8.03 5.47 -15.90
N PRO A 258 9.16 4.77 -15.73
CA PRO A 258 10.26 4.81 -16.70
C PRO A 258 9.94 4.04 -17.97
N ARG A 259 10.51 4.50 -19.09
CA ARG A 259 10.35 3.92 -20.44
C ARG A 259 10.68 2.44 -20.50
N ALA A 260 11.66 2.00 -19.72
CA ALA A 260 12.11 0.61 -19.68
C ALA A 260 10.98 -0.39 -19.34
N GLN A 261 9.93 0.05 -18.63
CA GLN A 261 8.79 -0.80 -18.25
C GLN A 261 7.89 -1.22 -19.42
N VAL A 262 7.98 -0.56 -20.57
CA VAL A 262 7.27 -0.97 -21.79
C VAL A 262 8.23 -1.54 -22.86
N ASP A 263 9.55 -1.49 -22.62
CA ASP A 263 10.57 -2.15 -23.46
C ASP A 263 10.82 -3.60 -23.07
N ALA A 264 10.90 -3.89 -21.77
CA ALA A 264 11.13 -5.24 -21.27
C ALA A 264 9.90 -6.15 -21.50
N ALA A 265 10.13 -7.47 -21.55
CA ALA A 265 9.05 -8.43 -21.38
C ALA A 265 8.48 -8.26 -19.96
N GLU A 266 7.21 -7.87 -19.87
CA GLU A 266 6.40 -7.54 -18.67
C GLU A 266 6.58 -6.14 -18.03
N PRO A 267 5.52 -5.50 -17.48
CA PRO A 267 4.14 -6.00 -17.28
C PRO A 267 3.02 -5.30 -18.09
N TYR A 268 3.33 -4.32 -18.94
CA TYR A 268 2.33 -3.47 -19.61
C TYR A 268 2.04 -3.85 -21.08
N ARG A 269 2.51 -5.02 -21.53
CA ARG A 269 2.46 -5.42 -22.95
C ARG A 269 1.26 -6.27 -23.34
N ASN A 270 0.44 -6.70 -22.38
CA ASN A 270 -0.79 -7.41 -22.67
C ASN A 270 -1.86 -6.40 -23.14
N LEU A 271 -2.12 -6.38 -24.45
CA LEU A 271 -3.03 -5.43 -25.09
C LEU A 271 -4.44 -6.00 -25.34
N THR A 272 -4.70 -7.24 -24.92
CA THR A 272 -5.93 -7.97 -25.28
C THR A 272 -6.76 -8.39 -24.08
N ASP A 273 -6.14 -8.63 -22.92
CA ASP A 273 -6.85 -9.03 -21.70
C ASP A 273 -7.33 -7.81 -20.90
N ALA A 274 -8.63 -7.66 -20.74
CA ALA A 274 -9.24 -6.61 -19.93
C ALA A 274 -9.36 -6.97 -18.42
N GLY A 275 -8.77 -8.08 -17.98
CA GLY A 275 -8.82 -8.55 -16.60
C GLY A 275 -7.83 -7.86 -15.64
N ASP A 276 -8.13 -7.88 -14.35
CA ASP A 276 -7.34 -7.23 -13.29
C ASP A 276 -5.95 -7.84 -13.06
N ARG A 277 -5.61 -8.94 -13.74
CA ARG A 277 -4.22 -9.48 -13.74
C ARG A 277 -3.31 -8.73 -14.72
N ASN A 278 -3.89 -7.99 -15.66
CA ASN A 278 -3.14 -7.20 -16.62
C ASN A 278 -2.79 -5.83 -16.03
N GLN A 279 -1.51 -5.51 -15.85
CA GLN A 279 -1.08 -4.21 -15.32
C GLN A 279 -1.40 -3.04 -16.27
N PHE A 280 -1.60 -3.33 -17.56
CA PHE A 280 -2.11 -2.35 -18.53
C PHE A 280 -3.58 -2.00 -18.29
N VAL A 281 -4.32 -2.80 -17.51
CA VAL A 281 -5.68 -2.49 -17.05
C VAL A 281 -5.66 -1.97 -15.61
N TYR A 282 -5.06 -2.73 -14.72
CA TYR A 282 -5.03 -2.51 -13.28
C TYR A 282 -3.66 -2.89 -12.71
N SER A 283 -2.97 -1.92 -12.12
CA SER A 283 -1.70 -2.16 -11.43
C SER A 283 -1.91 -2.15 -9.92
N GLY A 284 -2.27 -3.32 -9.40
CA GLY A 284 -2.26 -3.56 -7.96
C GLY A 284 -0.87 -3.36 -7.33
N TYR A 285 0.18 -3.61 -8.11
CA TYR A 285 1.56 -3.27 -7.75
C TYR A 285 1.75 -1.77 -7.50
N LEU A 286 1.25 -0.88 -8.38
CA LEU A 286 1.30 0.56 -8.13
C LEU A 286 0.65 0.93 -6.80
N GLN A 287 -0.54 0.38 -6.53
CA GLN A 287 -1.31 0.71 -5.33
C GLN A 287 -0.62 0.22 -4.05
N HIS A 288 0.00 -0.95 -4.10
CA HIS A 288 0.85 -1.49 -3.05
C HIS A 288 2.00 -0.51 -2.73
N GLU A 289 2.71 -0.05 -3.76
CA GLU A 289 3.82 0.88 -3.60
C GLU A 289 3.37 2.27 -3.11
N LEU A 290 2.22 2.77 -3.56
CA LEU A 290 1.60 3.98 -2.99
C LEU A 290 1.24 3.79 -1.52
N GLY A 291 0.88 2.56 -1.10
CA GLY A 291 0.73 2.19 0.31
C GLY A 291 2.02 2.39 1.11
N HIS A 292 3.18 2.01 0.57
CA HIS A 292 4.48 2.29 1.20
C HIS A 292 4.78 3.79 1.30
N ARG A 293 4.38 4.60 0.31
CA ARG A 293 4.45 6.07 0.39
C ARG A 293 3.56 6.65 1.50
N ARG A 294 2.60 5.85 1.98
CA ARG A 294 1.77 6.12 3.15
C ARG A 294 2.23 5.35 4.40
N ASN A 295 3.49 4.92 4.44
CA ASN A 295 4.16 4.23 5.55
C ASN A 295 3.61 2.84 5.88
N MET A 296 2.79 2.24 5.03
CA MET A 296 2.23 0.91 5.25
C MET A 296 3.28 -0.16 5.03
N ILE A 297 3.37 -1.12 5.96
CA ILE A 297 4.26 -2.27 5.82
C ILE A 297 3.79 -3.28 4.79
N ASP A 298 4.72 -4.08 4.28
CA ASP A 298 4.40 -5.36 3.69
C ASP A 298 3.80 -6.30 4.75
N VAL A 299 2.51 -6.60 4.67
CA VAL A 299 1.88 -7.53 5.63
C VAL A 299 2.34 -8.96 5.40
N TYR A 300 2.88 -9.27 4.22
CA TYR A 300 3.53 -10.57 4.01
C TYR A 300 4.81 -10.74 4.84
N SER A 301 5.34 -9.67 5.43
CA SER A 301 6.37 -9.75 6.46
C SER A 301 5.90 -10.42 7.76
N PHE A 302 4.60 -10.70 7.95
CA PHE A 302 4.13 -11.52 9.06
C PHE A 302 4.22 -13.03 8.79
N ALA A 303 4.50 -13.47 7.57
CA ALA A 303 4.71 -14.88 7.30
C ALA A 303 5.95 -15.41 8.06
N VAL A 304 5.91 -16.68 8.45
CA VAL A 304 7.06 -17.37 9.04
C VAL A 304 7.45 -18.53 8.15
N TYR A 305 8.71 -18.51 7.73
CA TYR A 305 9.32 -19.54 6.93
C TYR A 305 10.42 -20.27 7.70
N ASP A 306 10.76 -21.46 7.21
CA ASP A 306 11.83 -22.29 7.71
C ASP A 306 12.59 -22.97 6.57
N GLY A 307 13.91 -23.07 6.72
CA GLY A 307 14.79 -23.69 5.73
C GLY A 307 15.05 -22.83 4.48
N LEU A 308 14.55 -21.59 4.44
CA LEU A 308 14.92 -20.60 3.43
C LEU A 308 16.13 -19.81 3.90
N PRO A 309 16.95 -19.25 2.98
CA PRO A 309 18.04 -18.36 3.34
C PRO A 309 17.54 -17.26 4.29
N GLY A 310 18.17 -17.08 5.46
CA GLY A 310 17.77 -16.07 6.43
C GLY A 310 16.50 -16.33 7.24
N HIS A 311 15.80 -17.46 7.04
CA HIS A 311 14.58 -17.84 7.78
C HIS A 311 14.73 -19.20 8.45
N ASN A 312 14.82 -19.22 9.78
CA ASN A 312 15.06 -20.45 10.54
C ASN A 312 14.27 -20.52 11.86
N VAL A 313 13.68 -21.66 12.14
CA VAL A 313 13.13 -22.02 13.45
C VAL A 313 13.95 -23.16 14.04
N ASP A 314 14.90 -22.81 14.90
CA ASP A 314 15.88 -23.73 15.50
C ASP A 314 15.54 -24.11 16.95
N VAL A 315 14.31 -23.81 17.39
CA VAL A 315 13.85 -24.15 18.73
C VAL A 315 13.68 -25.68 18.84
N LEU A 316 14.12 -26.22 19.99
CA LEU A 316 14.03 -27.64 20.31
C LEU A 316 13.07 -27.86 21.48
N GLU A 317 12.29 -28.95 21.40
CA GLU A 317 11.48 -29.49 22.49
C GLU A 317 11.96 -30.90 22.80
N GLY A 318 12.45 -31.15 24.02
CA GLY A 318 13.00 -32.47 24.39
C GLY A 318 14.18 -32.92 23.51
N GLY A 319 14.95 -31.98 22.97
CA GLY A 319 16.05 -32.26 22.03
C GLY A 319 15.61 -32.47 20.57
N VAL A 320 14.32 -32.41 20.27
CA VAL A 320 13.76 -32.56 18.93
C VAL A 320 13.38 -31.19 18.37
N ARG A 321 13.72 -30.94 17.11
CA ARG A 321 13.36 -29.69 16.43
C ARG A 321 11.85 -29.57 16.26
N ILE A 322 11.29 -28.41 16.60
CA ILE A 322 9.83 -28.21 16.55
C ILE A 322 9.30 -27.89 15.15
N ALA A 323 10.11 -27.27 14.30
CA ALA A 323 9.70 -26.91 12.95
C ALA A 323 9.64 -28.15 12.06
N ASP A 324 8.52 -28.28 11.34
CA ASP A 324 8.14 -29.49 10.62
C ASP A 324 7.93 -30.72 11.52
N SER A 325 7.52 -30.48 12.76
CA SER A 325 7.05 -31.54 13.66
C SER A 325 5.54 -31.42 13.86
N PRO A 326 4.89 -32.36 14.55
CA PRO A 326 3.49 -32.19 14.95
C PRO A 326 3.23 -30.88 15.72
N PHE A 327 4.22 -30.28 16.38
CA PHE A 327 4.06 -29.00 17.09
C PHE A 327 3.83 -27.81 16.14
N LEU A 328 4.51 -27.78 14.99
CA LEU A 328 4.42 -26.71 13.99
C LEU A 328 4.36 -27.35 12.59
N PRO A 329 3.16 -27.77 12.14
CA PRO A 329 2.99 -28.29 10.80
C PRO A 329 3.37 -27.24 9.75
N SER A 330 3.88 -27.69 8.62
CA SER A 330 4.41 -26.81 7.58
C SER A 330 3.83 -27.14 6.20
N THR A 331 3.86 -26.18 5.29
CA THR A 331 3.61 -26.40 3.86
C THR A 331 4.89 -26.17 3.08
N SER A 332 5.29 -27.14 2.26
CA SER A 332 6.45 -26.98 1.37
C SER A 332 6.20 -25.90 0.34
N LEU A 333 7.23 -25.11 0.03
CA LEU A 333 7.20 -24.12 -1.05
C LEU A 333 8.59 -23.95 -1.67
N THR A 334 8.62 -23.24 -2.79
CA THR A 334 9.85 -22.73 -3.39
C THR A 334 9.76 -21.22 -3.42
N PHE A 335 10.73 -20.54 -2.81
CA PHE A 335 10.82 -19.08 -2.78
C PHE A 335 12.13 -18.64 -3.43
N ASN A 336 12.06 -17.89 -4.54
CA ASN A 336 13.24 -17.49 -5.31
C ASN A 336 14.17 -18.66 -5.69
N GLY A 337 13.58 -19.81 -6.04
CA GLY A 337 14.33 -21.03 -6.38
C GLY A 337 14.88 -21.82 -5.19
N PHE A 338 14.72 -21.33 -3.95
CA PHE A 338 15.11 -22.04 -2.75
C PHE A 338 13.93 -22.85 -2.21
N PRO A 339 14.08 -24.19 -2.03
CA PRO A 339 13.06 -24.97 -1.35
C PRO A 339 13.03 -24.60 0.13
N GLY A 340 11.84 -24.48 0.69
CA GLY A 340 11.64 -24.18 2.10
C GLY A 340 10.24 -24.55 2.55
N ARG A 341 9.89 -24.06 3.74
CA ARG A 341 8.64 -24.41 4.41
C ARG A 341 7.98 -23.15 4.95
N MET A 342 6.67 -23.06 4.84
CA MET A 342 5.86 -22.02 5.45
C MET A 342 5.19 -22.60 6.69
N LEU A 343 5.48 -21.97 7.83
CA LEU A 343 4.95 -22.33 9.15
C LEU A 343 3.79 -21.42 9.56
N LEU A 344 3.78 -20.17 9.07
CA LEU A 344 2.67 -19.22 9.21
C LEU A 344 2.45 -18.50 7.87
N PRO A 345 1.26 -18.62 7.24
CA PRO A 345 0.97 -17.87 6.03
C PRO A 345 0.81 -16.37 6.31
N PRO A 346 1.08 -15.51 5.31
CA PRO A 346 0.83 -14.08 5.43
C PRO A 346 -0.68 -13.77 5.42
N PRO A 347 -1.11 -12.62 5.95
CA PRO A 347 -2.42 -12.06 5.64
C PRO A 347 -2.63 -11.90 4.13
N VAL A 348 -3.88 -12.02 3.70
CA VAL A 348 -4.32 -11.84 2.30
C VAL A 348 -4.76 -10.38 2.11
N GLY A 349 -4.14 -9.65 1.18
CA GLY A 349 -4.54 -8.27 0.88
C GLY A 349 -3.56 -7.49 0.00
N LEU A 350 -3.84 -6.21 -0.20
CA LEU A 350 -3.11 -5.29 -1.07
C LEU A 350 -1.64 -5.15 -0.66
N MET A 351 -1.39 -4.99 0.65
CA MET A 351 -0.03 -4.94 1.21
C MET A 351 0.61 -6.34 1.32
N SER A 352 -0.09 -7.37 0.84
CA SER A 352 0.41 -8.73 0.64
C SER A 352 0.67 -8.92 -0.86
N GLN A 353 0.29 -10.07 -1.42
CA GLN A 353 0.33 -10.36 -2.86
C GLN A 353 -1.08 -10.43 -3.49
N THR A 354 -2.13 -10.16 -2.72
CA THR A 354 -3.53 -10.24 -3.20
C THR A 354 -4.03 -8.85 -3.51
N TRP A 355 -3.60 -8.33 -4.66
CA TRP A 355 -3.69 -6.90 -4.94
C TRP A 355 -5.11 -6.36 -5.17
N THR A 356 -6.14 -7.19 -5.24
CA THR A 356 -7.52 -6.78 -5.53
C THR A 356 -8.42 -6.65 -4.30
N VAL A 357 -7.86 -6.82 -3.10
CA VAL A 357 -8.58 -6.66 -1.82
C VAL A 357 -7.70 -5.96 -0.80
N LEU A 358 -8.27 -5.15 0.09
CA LEU A 358 -7.53 -4.57 1.21
C LEU A 358 -7.86 -5.33 2.50
N ASP A 359 -6.83 -5.80 3.21
CA ASP A 359 -7.01 -6.59 4.43
C ASP A 359 -7.38 -5.73 5.64
N ARG A 360 -7.94 -6.39 6.66
CA ARG A 360 -8.38 -5.76 7.93
C ARG A 360 -7.27 -4.95 8.59
N TYR A 361 -6.07 -5.50 8.67
CA TYR A 361 -4.96 -4.84 9.35
C TYR A 361 -4.54 -3.57 8.60
N SER A 362 -4.29 -3.67 7.29
CA SER A 362 -3.96 -2.52 6.46
C SER A 362 -5.03 -1.44 6.50
N ALA A 363 -6.32 -1.81 6.45
CA ALA A 363 -7.42 -0.85 6.54
C ALA A 363 -7.41 -0.04 7.85
N VAL A 364 -7.19 -0.71 8.99
CA VAL A 364 -7.07 -0.03 10.29
C VAL A 364 -5.85 0.89 10.32
N MET A 365 -4.71 0.47 9.75
CA MET A 365 -3.48 1.27 9.73
C MET A 365 -3.55 2.46 8.77
N PHE A 366 -4.27 2.36 7.66
CA PHE A 366 -4.62 3.54 6.86
C PHE A 366 -5.49 4.51 7.66
N ASN A 367 -6.49 4.02 8.40
CA ASN A 367 -7.38 4.86 9.22
C ASN A 367 -6.67 5.56 10.38
N ARG A 368 -5.59 5.00 10.93
CA ARG A 368 -4.70 5.69 11.89
C ARG A 368 -4.23 7.03 11.36
N ALA A 369 -3.94 7.09 10.06
CA ALA A 369 -3.38 8.27 9.39
C ALA A 369 -4.47 9.15 8.72
N ALA A 370 -5.75 8.82 8.86
CA ALA A 370 -6.85 9.50 8.18
C ALA A 370 -6.85 11.02 8.38
N GLY A 371 -6.99 11.76 7.28
CA GLY A 371 -7.02 13.21 7.20
C GLY A 371 -5.67 13.91 7.40
N ARG A 372 -4.59 13.16 7.68
CA ARG A 372 -3.25 13.74 7.85
C ARG A 372 -2.59 13.91 6.48
N ARG A 373 -2.00 15.08 6.20
CA ARG A 373 -0.96 15.17 5.14
C ARG A 373 0.20 14.23 5.48
N ARG A 374 1.07 13.97 4.50
CA ARG A 374 2.34 13.27 4.73
C ARG A 374 3.19 13.98 5.79
N VAL A 375 3.88 13.20 6.63
CA VAL A 375 4.75 13.69 7.73
C VAL A 375 6.04 12.90 7.87
N ASP A 376 6.65 12.44 6.77
CA ASP A 376 7.94 11.72 6.73
C ASP A 376 8.20 10.77 7.93
N GLU A 377 7.16 10.04 8.33
CA GLU A 377 7.22 9.04 9.40
C GLU A 377 7.97 7.81 8.87
N PRO A 378 8.82 7.16 9.68
CA PRO A 378 9.41 5.90 9.30
C PRO A 378 8.35 4.86 8.96
N PHE A 379 8.68 4.03 7.98
CA PHE A 379 7.88 2.89 7.58
C PHE A 379 7.49 2.01 8.76
N GLY A 380 6.21 1.66 8.87
CA GLY A 380 5.74 0.74 9.91
C GLY A 380 5.91 1.22 11.34
N VAL A 381 6.17 2.52 11.60
CA VAL A 381 6.34 3.04 12.96
C VAL A 381 5.17 2.67 13.89
N TYR A 382 3.96 2.57 13.32
CA TYR A 382 2.74 2.17 14.01
C TYR A 382 2.78 0.73 14.56
N MET A 383 3.70 -0.13 14.15
CA MET A 383 3.87 -1.44 14.78
C MET A 383 4.21 -1.31 16.28
N ASN A 384 4.80 -0.18 16.68
CA ASN A 384 5.11 0.14 18.07
C ASN A 384 3.94 0.78 18.85
N ASP A 385 2.79 0.99 18.19
CA ASP A 385 1.56 1.42 18.84
C ASP A 385 0.95 0.23 19.59
N LEU A 386 1.39 0.07 20.84
CA LEU A 386 1.07 -1.05 21.73
C LEU A 386 0.51 -0.56 23.06
N ALA A 387 -0.34 -1.39 23.68
CA ALA A 387 -0.83 -1.15 25.02
C ALA A 387 0.32 -1.13 26.04
N THR A 388 0.10 -0.50 27.19
CA THR A 388 1.05 -0.56 28.31
C THR A 388 1.29 -2.01 28.77
N ASP A 389 0.25 -2.85 28.68
CA ASP A 389 0.30 -4.27 28.96
C ASP A 389 -0.41 -5.08 27.85
N ASN A 390 0.34 -5.93 27.17
CA ASN A 390 -0.18 -6.81 26.12
C ASN A 390 -0.30 -8.22 26.69
N ARG A 391 -1.49 -8.80 26.58
CA ARG A 391 -1.85 -10.09 27.15
C ARG A 391 -2.32 -11.06 26.09
N VAL A 392 -2.08 -12.33 26.33
CA VAL A 392 -2.76 -13.42 25.63
C VAL A 392 -3.78 -14.08 26.56
N LEU A 393 -4.94 -14.44 26.01
CA LEU A 393 -5.95 -15.27 26.68
C LEU A 393 -5.86 -16.67 26.10
N LEU A 394 -5.22 -17.57 26.85
CA LEU A 394 -4.86 -18.90 26.36
C LEU A 394 -5.99 -19.89 26.56
N THR A 395 -6.35 -20.58 25.49
CA THR A 395 -7.28 -21.72 25.53
C THR A 395 -6.71 -22.95 24.84
N ASP A 396 -7.20 -24.13 25.20
CA ASP A 396 -7.06 -25.30 24.34
C ASP A 396 -7.99 -25.21 23.11
N GLN A 397 -7.97 -26.25 22.27
CA GLN A 397 -8.84 -26.35 21.08
C GLN A 397 -10.34 -26.47 21.42
N ALA A 398 -10.71 -26.81 22.66
CA ALA A 398 -12.09 -26.85 23.11
C ALA A 398 -12.55 -25.49 23.69
N GLY A 399 -11.66 -24.49 23.76
CA GLY A 399 -11.94 -23.19 24.36
C GLY A 399 -11.76 -23.16 25.89
N THR A 400 -11.22 -24.21 26.49
CA THR A 400 -10.97 -24.26 27.94
C THR A 400 -9.80 -23.33 28.29
N PRO A 401 -9.96 -22.40 29.24
CA PRO A 401 -8.86 -21.56 29.69
C PRO A 401 -7.69 -22.37 30.27
N LEU A 402 -6.48 -22.07 29.83
CA LEU A 402 -5.26 -22.75 30.27
C LEU A 402 -4.67 -22.13 31.54
N GLY A 403 -5.43 -22.18 32.63
CA GLY A 403 -5.04 -21.58 33.89
C GLY A 403 -3.78 -22.20 34.49
N GLY A 404 -2.82 -21.35 34.92
CA GLY A 404 -1.53 -21.80 35.46
C GLY A 404 -0.53 -22.32 34.41
N ALA A 405 -0.85 -22.18 33.11
CA ALA A 405 0.07 -22.57 32.05
C ALA A 405 1.37 -21.74 32.11
N THR A 406 2.50 -22.38 31.82
CA THR A 406 3.78 -21.69 31.60
C THR A 406 3.87 -21.26 30.14
N VAL A 407 4.05 -19.96 29.92
CA VAL A 407 4.14 -19.34 28.59
C VAL A 407 5.56 -18.85 28.39
N SER A 408 6.25 -19.42 27.40
CA SER A 408 7.60 -19.03 27.03
C SER A 408 7.59 -18.35 25.66
N VAL A 409 8.22 -17.18 25.58
CA VAL A 409 8.27 -16.32 24.38
C VAL A 409 9.64 -16.42 23.74
N TYR A 410 9.68 -16.74 22.46
CA TYR A 410 10.87 -16.67 21.62
C TYR A 410 10.71 -15.52 20.64
N ARG A 411 11.59 -14.53 20.74
CA ARG A 411 11.66 -13.40 19.83
C ARG A 411 12.41 -13.80 18.58
N ALA A 412 11.92 -13.35 17.43
CA ALA A 412 12.68 -13.40 16.20
C ALA A 412 13.93 -12.50 16.32
N LYS A 413 15.09 -13.09 16.04
CA LYS A 413 16.39 -12.41 16.01
C LYS A 413 16.87 -12.31 14.57
N ARG A 414 17.78 -11.37 14.32
CA ARG A 414 18.48 -11.27 13.04
C ARG A 414 19.24 -12.56 12.77
N SER A 415 19.03 -13.15 11.59
CA SER A 415 19.82 -14.31 11.17
C SER A 415 21.26 -13.87 10.89
N PRO A 416 22.29 -14.54 11.46
CA PRO A 416 23.69 -14.22 11.17
C PRO A 416 24.07 -14.57 9.72
N ASP A 417 23.31 -15.44 9.07
CA ASP A 417 23.72 -16.05 7.80
C ASP A 417 23.61 -15.13 6.59
N LEU A 418 22.85 -14.02 6.61
CA LEU A 418 22.78 -13.11 5.46
C LEU A 418 22.42 -11.65 5.82
N ASN A 419 23.16 -10.72 5.21
CA ASN A 419 22.89 -9.29 5.21
C ASN A 419 21.79 -8.84 4.21
N GLN A 420 21.05 -9.74 3.54
CA GLN A 420 20.25 -9.36 2.37
C GLN A 420 18.94 -10.16 2.12
N VAL A 421 18.37 -10.90 3.08
CA VAL A 421 17.04 -11.51 2.88
C VAL A 421 15.99 -10.66 3.53
N VAL A 422 15.09 -10.09 2.71
CA VAL A 422 13.99 -9.24 3.17
C VAL A 422 13.12 -10.00 4.18
N TYR A 423 12.80 -9.38 5.31
CA TYR A 423 12.01 -9.97 6.40
C TYR A 423 12.60 -11.22 7.06
N GLY A 424 13.92 -11.42 6.94
CA GLY A 424 14.65 -12.52 7.56
C GLY A 424 14.45 -12.59 9.07
N ARG A 425 14.32 -13.81 9.60
CA ARG A 425 14.08 -14.06 11.03
C ARG A 425 14.64 -15.40 11.48
N ARG A 426 15.17 -15.43 12.70
CA ARG A 426 15.65 -16.66 13.35
C ARG A 426 15.08 -16.79 14.76
N TYR A 427 14.50 -17.93 15.08
CA TYR A 427 14.09 -18.30 16.44
C TYR A 427 15.05 -19.36 16.95
N ALA A 428 15.81 -19.07 18.00
CA ALA A 428 16.81 -19.99 18.54
C ALA A 428 17.12 -19.70 20.01
N GLY A 429 17.71 -20.68 20.68
CA GLY A 429 18.18 -20.56 22.07
C GLY A 429 17.07 -20.70 23.11
N PRO A 430 17.33 -20.31 24.38
CA PRO A 430 16.32 -20.30 25.43
C PRO A 430 15.24 -19.22 25.16
N PRO A 431 14.05 -19.35 25.77
CA PRO A 431 13.03 -18.32 25.66
C PRO A 431 13.50 -17.00 26.26
N ASP A 432 13.13 -15.89 25.62
CA ASP A 432 13.53 -14.55 26.04
C ASP A 432 12.66 -14.01 27.21
N VAL A 433 11.44 -14.54 27.37
CA VAL A 433 10.53 -14.26 28.49
C VAL A 433 9.78 -15.53 28.86
N THR A 434 9.59 -15.77 30.16
CA THR A 434 8.68 -16.82 30.65
C THR A 434 7.74 -16.22 31.69
N VAL A 435 6.45 -16.46 31.53
CA VAL A 435 5.39 -16.00 32.46
C VAL A 435 4.41 -17.13 32.75
N THR A 436 3.61 -16.96 33.80
CA THR A 436 2.56 -17.90 34.19
C THR A 436 1.20 -17.28 33.90
N ALA A 437 0.32 -18.03 33.25
CA ALA A 437 -1.05 -17.61 33.02
C ALA A 437 -1.86 -17.62 34.34
N ASP A 438 -2.73 -16.63 34.52
CA ASP A 438 -3.67 -16.57 35.63
C ASP A 438 -4.74 -17.68 35.54
N ALA A 439 -5.67 -17.74 36.51
CA ALA A 439 -6.71 -18.77 36.53
C ALA A 439 -7.66 -18.73 35.32
N ALA A 440 -7.78 -17.58 34.64
CA ALA A 440 -8.58 -17.40 33.44
C ALA A 440 -7.76 -17.63 32.14
N GLY A 441 -6.53 -18.14 32.25
CA GLY A 441 -5.64 -18.36 31.10
C GLY A 441 -4.98 -17.08 30.59
N GLY A 442 -5.10 -15.96 31.31
CA GLY A 442 -4.50 -14.69 30.93
C GLY A 442 -3.01 -14.63 31.26
N ALA A 443 -2.15 -14.36 30.28
CA ALA A 443 -0.72 -14.16 30.50
C ALA A 443 -0.28 -12.78 30.01
N SER A 444 0.26 -11.96 30.92
CA SER A 444 0.85 -10.66 30.60
C SER A 444 2.24 -10.83 29.99
N LEU A 445 2.44 -10.27 28.80
CA LEU A 445 3.70 -10.27 28.07
C LEU A 445 4.42 -8.90 28.18
N GLY A 446 3.82 -7.94 28.88
CA GLY A 446 4.33 -6.58 29.05
C GLY A 446 4.08 -5.66 27.85
N ARG A 447 4.77 -4.51 27.84
CA ARG A 447 4.55 -3.45 26.84
C ARG A 447 4.98 -3.82 25.42
N ASN A 448 6.14 -4.46 25.27
CA ASN A 448 6.67 -4.82 23.95
C ASN A 448 7.32 -6.21 23.98
N PRO A 449 6.53 -7.29 23.91
CA PRO A 449 7.08 -8.63 23.93
C PRO A 449 7.89 -8.97 22.67
N TRP A 450 7.67 -8.29 21.53
CA TRP A 450 8.41 -8.49 20.26
C TRP A 450 9.83 -7.91 20.30
N GLY A 451 9.96 -6.63 20.64
CA GLY A 451 11.26 -5.94 20.66
C GLY A 451 11.96 -5.94 22.03
N GLY A 452 11.27 -6.31 23.11
CA GLY A 452 11.78 -6.14 24.46
C GLY A 452 11.97 -4.65 24.76
N THR A 453 13.21 -4.20 24.90
CA THR A 453 13.57 -2.78 25.06
C THR A 453 13.77 -2.06 23.72
N GLU A 454 13.81 -2.79 22.61
CA GLU A 454 13.99 -2.25 21.26
C GLU A 454 12.63 -2.00 20.57
N GLN A 455 12.67 -1.37 19.39
CA GLN A 455 11.49 -1.18 18.56
C GLN A 455 11.15 -2.45 17.77
N ILE A 456 9.88 -2.53 17.34
CA ILE A 456 9.47 -3.46 16.30
C ILE A 456 9.88 -2.88 14.96
N PHE A 457 10.54 -3.70 14.14
CA PHE A 457 10.98 -3.38 12.79
C PHE A 457 10.60 -4.50 11.84
N SER A 458 10.35 -4.15 10.58
CA SER A 458 10.01 -5.09 9.51
C SER A 458 10.55 -4.53 8.19
N ASP A 459 11.80 -4.84 7.92
CA ASP A 459 12.55 -4.39 6.74
C ASP A 459 13.39 -5.54 6.15
N ILE A 460 14.72 -5.44 6.15
CA ILE A 460 15.62 -6.58 5.90
C ILE A 460 15.42 -7.64 7.00
N THR A 461 15.12 -7.23 8.22
CA THR A 461 14.83 -8.15 9.32
C THR A 461 13.46 -7.87 9.90
N SER A 462 12.83 -8.88 10.49
CA SER A 462 11.54 -8.68 11.14
C SER A 462 11.46 -9.39 12.48
N ASN A 463 11.13 -8.64 13.52
CA ASN A 463 10.81 -9.16 14.85
C ASN A 463 9.30 -9.11 15.16
N ALA A 464 8.46 -8.82 14.16
CA ALA A 464 7.04 -8.52 14.34
C ALA A 464 6.15 -9.76 14.60
N VAL A 465 6.76 -10.94 14.75
CA VAL A 465 6.08 -12.20 15.08
C VAL A 465 6.85 -12.91 16.20
N LEU A 466 6.12 -13.34 17.23
CA LEU A 466 6.66 -14.18 18.30
C LEU A 466 6.39 -15.65 18.00
N LEU A 467 7.24 -16.51 18.51
CA LEU A 467 6.93 -17.92 18.71
C LEU A 467 6.62 -18.13 20.20
N LEU A 468 5.43 -18.63 20.50
CA LEU A 468 5.02 -18.99 21.85
C LEU A 468 5.14 -20.49 22.06
N ARG A 469 5.64 -20.88 23.23
CA ARG A 469 5.54 -22.24 23.77
C ARG A 469 4.65 -22.20 25.00
N VAL A 470 3.65 -23.05 25.06
CA VAL A 470 2.72 -23.15 26.18
C VAL A 470 2.79 -24.55 26.77
N ALA A 471 3.12 -24.63 28.07
CA ALA A 471 3.16 -25.89 28.81
C ALA A 471 2.04 -25.92 29.86
N TRP A 472 1.19 -26.94 29.81
CA TRP A 472 0.05 -27.10 30.71
C TRP A 472 -0.32 -28.57 30.86
N GLY A 473 -0.57 -29.03 32.09
CA GLY A 473 -1.00 -30.41 32.36
C GLY A 473 -0.03 -31.48 31.85
N GLY A 474 1.29 -31.21 31.87
CA GLY A 474 2.32 -32.12 31.35
C GLY A 474 2.44 -32.17 29.82
N LYS A 475 1.64 -31.38 29.10
CA LYS A 475 1.64 -31.26 27.64
C LYS A 475 2.26 -29.95 27.20
N VAL A 476 2.67 -29.90 25.93
CA VAL A 476 3.28 -28.73 25.31
C VAL A 476 2.67 -28.42 23.96
N GLY A 477 2.56 -27.13 23.64
CA GLY A 477 2.09 -26.65 22.34
C GLY A 477 2.83 -25.40 21.91
N PHE A 478 2.87 -25.17 20.61
CA PHE A 478 3.54 -24.02 20.01
C PHE A 478 2.58 -23.27 19.07
N THR A 479 2.73 -21.96 18.99
CA THR A 479 1.98 -21.12 18.05
C THR A 479 2.74 -19.83 17.75
N PHE A 480 2.42 -19.17 16.64
CA PHE A 480 2.96 -17.86 16.32
C PHE A 480 1.99 -16.75 16.73
N LEU A 481 2.54 -15.63 17.20
CA LEU A 481 1.78 -14.46 17.59
C LEU A 481 2.32 -13.21 16.87
N PRO A 482 1.73 -12.83 15.72
CA PRO A 482 2.05 -11.57 15.07
C PRO A 482 1.56 -10.38 15.89
N VAL A 483 2.23 -9.22 15.77
CA VAL A 483 1.84 -7.97 16.46
C VAL A 483 0.49 -7.41 15.98
N LEU A 484 -0.01 -7.88 14.83
CA LEU A 484 -1.11 -7.27 14.09
C LEU A 484 -2.39 -7.04 14.93
N GLU A 485 -2.82 -8.03 15.72
CA GLU A 485 -4.05 -7.91 16.53
C GLU A 485 -3.87 -6.91 17.68
N PHE A 486 -2.67 -6.80 18.24
CA PHE A 486 -2.38 -5.82 19.30
C PHE A 486 -2.38 -4.40 18.77
N ASN A 487 -1.84 -4.18 17.56
CA ASN A 487 -1.94 -2.86 16.94
C ASN A 487 -3.39 -2.52 16.58
N ILE A 488 -4.20 -3.48 16.10
CA ILE A 488 -5.63 -3.25 15.86
C ILE A 488 -6.34 -2.83 17.15
N LEU A 489 -6.17 -3.61 18.23
CA LEU A 489 -6.73 -3.28 19.54
C LEU A 489 -6.25 -1.91 20.05
N TYR A 490 -4.98 -1.59 19.86
CA TYR A 490 -4.47 -0.28 20.20
C TYR A 490 -5.20 0.78 19.36
N GLN A 491 -5.32 0.66 18.04
CA GLN A 491 -6.01 1.69 17.26
C GLN A 491 -7.49 1.84 17.63
N THR A 492 -8.15 0.78 18.12
CA THR A 492 -9.56 0.83 18.55
C THR A 492 -9.79 1.27 20.00
N GLY A 493 -8.74 1.48 20.79
CA GLY A 493 -8.88 2.11 22.11
C GLY A 493 -8.06 1.48 23.24
N ALA A 494 -7.52 0.28 23.05
CA ALA A 494 -6.82 -0.49 24.08
C ALA A 494 -5.42 0.08 24.40
N ARG A 495 -5.35 1.22 25.10
CA ARG A 495 -4.08 1.88 25.47
C ARG A 495 -3.44 1.28 26.72
N ALA A 496 -4.25 0.91 27.71
CA ALA A 496 -3.75 0.37 28.98
C ALA A 496 -3.48 -1.13 28.87
N VAL A 497 -4.49 -1.90 28.45
CA VAL A 497 -4.41 -3.36 28.34
C VAL A 497 -5.00 -3.78 26.99
N ALA A 498 -4.25 -4.57 26.22
CA ALA A 498 -4.74 -5.26 25.02
C ALA A 498 -4.67 -6.77 25.26
N SER A 499 -5.78 -7.48 25.06
CA SER A 499 -5.87 -8.93 25.29
C SER A 499 -6.31 -9.65 24.01
N VAL A 500 -5.47 -10.56 23.52
CA VAL A 500 -5.73 -11.31 22.28
C VAL A 500 -5.98 -12.79 22.64
N PRO A 501 -7.09 -13.39 22.18
CA PRO A 501 -7.33 -14.82 22.36
C PRO A 501 -6.33 -15.65 21.54
N VAL A 502 -5.76 -16.68 22.15
CA VAL A 502 -4.80 -17.58 21.52
C VAL A 502 -5.14 -19.02 21.87
N SER A 503 -5.61 -19.78 20.87
CA SER A 503 -5.84 -21.22 21.00
C SER A 503 -4.56 -21.99 20.71
N VAL A 504 -4.21 -22.96 21.56
CA VAL A 504 -2.99 -23.77 21.43
C VAL A 504 -3.31 -25.26 21.37
N VAL A 505 -2.66 -25.97 20.45
CA VAL A 505 -2.72 -27.43 20.36
C VAL A 505 -1.69 -28.02 21.31
N LEU A 506 -2.15 -28.56 22.44
CA LEU A 506 -1.29 -29.24 23.41
C LEU A 506 -1.10 -30.72 23.04
N ARG A 507 0.14 -31.18 23.00
CA ARG A 507 0.52 -32.57 22.69
C ARG A 507 1.16 -33.27 23.87
#